data_AF-A0A8C8ECY9-F1
#
_entry.id   AF-A0A8C8ECY9-F1
#
_cell.length_a   1.000
_cell.length_b   1.000
_cell.length_c   1.000
_cell.angle_alpha   90.00
_cell.angle_beta   90.00
_cell.angle_gamma   90.00
#
_symmetry.space_group_name_H-M   'P 1'
#
loop_
_entity.id
_entity.type
_entity.pdbx_description
1 polymer ?
#
loop_
_entity_poly.entity_id
_entity_poly.type
_entity_poly.pdbx_seq_one_letter_code
_entity_poly.pdbx_strand_id
1 'polypeptide(L)'
;NVDLVLNVEDFDIESKFERTVNVSVPKKTRNNGTLYAYIFLHHAGILPWHDGKQVHIVSPLTTYMVPKPEEINLLTGESATQQIEAEKQTNALDEPVSHWRSRLTLNIMVEDFVFDGSSLPADVNRYMKMVQLGKTVHYLPILFIDQLSNRVKDLMVSDIRFLSYRTLDADELKGIFVDTNLYFLALTFFVAAFHLLFDFLAFKNDISFWKKKRSMIGMSTKAVLWRCFSTVVIFLFLLDEQTSVVVLIPAGIGAVIELWKVKKALKMTIKWQGLRPKIQAMKYLSYLLYPLCIGGAGYSLLNVKYKSWYSWLINSFVNGVYAFGFLFMLPQLFVNYKMKSVAHLPWKAFTFKAFNTFIDDIFAFIITMPTSHRLACFRDDVVFLVYLYQRWLYPVDKSRVNEYGESYEEKPKKKAHRE
;
A
#
# COMPACT_ATOMS: atom_id res chain seq x y z
N ASN A 1 4.03 -45.63 -3.91
CA ASN A 1 4.88 -44.96 -4.91
C ASN A 1 6.16 -44.56 -4.24
N VAL A 2 7.24 -45.26 -4.56
CA VAL A 2 8.60 -44.86 -4.23
C VAL A 2 9.22 -44.51 -5.56
N ASP A 3 9.59 -43.25 -5.74
CA ASP A 3 10.21 -42.79 -6.98
C ASP A 3 11.72 -42.69 -6.73
N LEU A 4 12.52 -43.29 -7.62
CA LEU A 4 13.98 -43.20 -7.53
C LEU A 4 14.41 -41.79 -7.91
N VAL A 5 14.96 -41.06 -6.93
CA VAL A 5 15.39 -39.67 -7.09
C VAL A 5 16.86 -39.57 -7.52
N LEU A 6 17.72 -40.39 -6.93
CA LEU A 6 19.16 -40.38 -7.18
C LEU A 6 19.72 -41.79 -7.01
N ASN A 7 20.56 -42.23 -7.95
CA ASN A 7 21.40 -43.41 -7.82
C ASN A 7 22.85 -42.99 -8.05
N VAL A 8 23.76 -43.43 -7.19
CA VAL A 8 25.20 -43.14 -7.29
C VAL A 8 25.93 -44.47 -7.29
N GLU A 9 26.50 -44.81 -8.44
CA GLU A 9 27.36 -45.98 -8.58
C GLU A 9 28.77 -45.64 -8.09
N ASP A 10 29.47 -46.62 -7.52
CA ASP A 10 30.84 -46.50 -7.00
C ASP A 10 31.03 -45.35 -5.99
N PHE A 11 30.13 -45.26 -5.00
CA PHE A 11 30.18 -44.25 -3.95
C PHE A 11 31.40 -44.46 -3.01
N ASP A 12 32.32 -43.50 -3.01
CA ASP A 12 33.46 -43.45 -2.10
C ASP A 12 33.07 -42.78 -0.77
N ILE A 13 33.12 -43.56 0.31
CA ILE A 13 32.70 -43.16 1.66
C ILE A 13 33.73 -42.23 2.33
N GLU A 14 34.99 -42.25 1.88
CA GLU A 14 36.05 -41.38 2.43
C GLU A 14 35.98 -39.95 1.87
N SER A 15 35.24 -39.75 0.78
CA SER A 15 35.13 -38.47 0.08
C SER A 15 33.85 -37.70 0.45
N LYS A 16 33.93 -36.38 0.48
CA LYS A 16 32.74 -35.53 0.62
C LYS A 16 31.99 -35.47 -0.73
N PHE A 17 30.71 -35.78 -0.70
CA PHE A 17 29.84 -35.78 -1.88
C PHE A 17 28.66 -34.81 -1.74
N GLU A 18 28.38 -34.01 -2.77
CA GLU A 18 27.26 -33.06 -2.81
C GLU A 18 26.60 -33.07 -4.20
N ARG A 19 25.26 -33.14 -4.24
CA ARG A 19 24.47 -33.13 -5.48
C ARG A 19 23.16 -32.36 -5.30
N THR A 20 22.78 -31.63 -6.33
CA THR A 20 21.45 -31.01 -6.45
C THR A 20 20.57 -31.90 -7.31
N VAL A 21 19.35 -32.18 -6.84
CA VAL A 21 18.39 -33.01 -7.55
C VAL A 21 17.06 -32.29 -7.68
N ASN A 22 16.47 -32.37 -8.86
CA ASN A 22 15.14 -31.80 -9.11
C ASN A 22 14.08 -32.83 -8.76
N VAL A 23 13.29 -32.54 -7.73
CA VAL A 23 12.21 -33.42 -7.26
C VAL A 23 10.87 -32.73 -7.51
N SER A 24 9.97 -33.42 -8.21
CA SER A 24 8.59 -32.96 -8.35
C SER A 24 7.75 -33.49 -7.19
N VAL A 25 7.11 -32.60 -6.43
CA VAL A 25 6.25 -32.99 -5.30
C VAL A 25 4.85 -33.36 -5.83
N PRO A 26 4.39 -34.62 -5.72
CA PRO A 26 3.09 -35.05 -6.22
C PRO A 26 1.93 -34.34 -5.51
N LYS A 27 0.78 -34.19 -6.20
CA LYS A 27 -0.42 -33.54 -5.64
C LYS A 27 -0.90 -34.19 -4.33
N LYS A 28 -0.75 -35.52 -4.20
CA LYS A 28 -1.10 -36.25 -2.96
C LYS A 28 -0.25 -35.78 -1.77
N THR A 29 1.04 -35.58 -1.98
CA THR A 29 1.99 -35.07 -0.97
C THR A 29 1.68 -33.61 -0.60
N ARG A 30 1.27 -32.78 -1.56
CA ARG A 30 0.85 -31.39 -1.30
C ARG A 30 -0.43 -31.29 -0.46
N ASN A 31 -1.30 -32.30 -0.54
CA ASN A 31 -2.55 -32.34 0.21
C ASN A 31 -2.38 -32.92 1.62
N ASN A 32 -1.52 -33.94 1.79
CA ASN A 32 -1.36 -34.63 3.07
C ASN A 32 -0.11 -34.21 3.85
N GLY A 33 0.81 -33.44 3.26
CA GLY A 33 2.02 -32.94 3.91
C GLY A 33 3.04 -34.02 4.29
N THR A 34 2.93 -35.22 3.71
CA THR A 34 3.82 -36.35 4.06
C THR A 34 4.80 -36.65 2.94
N LEU A 35 6.10 -36.47 3.22
CA LEU A 35 7.18 -36.84 2.32
C LEU A 35 8.29 -37.51 3.13
N TYR A 36 8.74 -38.67 2.67
CA TYR A 36 9.80 -39.45 3.31
C TYR A 36 10.92 -39.72 2.32
N ALA A 37 12.15 -39.55 2.77
CA ALA A 37 13.33 -40.03 2.06
C ALA A 37 13.63 -41.46 2.52
N TYR A 38 13.76 -42.38 1.56
CA TYR A 38 14.29 -43.72 1.77
C TYR A 38 15.70 -43.74 1.20
N ILE A 39 16.67 -44.06 2.03
CA ILE A 39 18.09 -43.99 1.67
C ILE A 39 18.68 -45.36 1.93
N PHE A 40 19.31 -45.93 0.92
CA PHE A 40 19.90 -47.25 0.95
C PHE A 40 21.39 -47.16 0.66
N LEU A 41 22.18 -47.87 1.45
CA LEU A 41 23.57 -48.19 1.18
C LEU A 41 23.67 -49.70 1.01
N HIS A 42 24.13 -50.14 -0.16
CA HIS A 42 24.17 -51.54 -0.55
C HIS A 42 25.38 -51.82 -1.45
N HIS A 43 25.67 -53.09 -1.67
CA HIS A 43 26.78 -53.49 -2.55
C HIS A 43 26.50 -53.12 -4.01
N ALA A 44 27.55 -52.68 -4.72
CA ALA A 44 27.50 -52.37 -6.14
C ALA A 44 27.02 -53.58 -6.97
N GLY A 45 26.18 -53.33 -7.97
CA GLY A 45 25.64 -54.37 -8.86
C GLY A 45 24.49 -55.21 -8.31
N ILE A 46 24.07 -55.01 -7.06
CA ILE A 46 22.91 -55.70 -6.44
C ILE A 46 21.83 -54.66 -6.13
N LEU A 47 20.56 -54.96 -6.36
CA LEU A 47 19.47 -54.08 -5.96
C LEU A 47 19.31 -54.07 -4.42
N PRO A 48 18.96 -52.92 -3.79
CA PRO A 48 18.83 -52.82 -2.33
C PRO A 48 17.95 -53.93 -1.73
N TRP A 49 16.79 -54.21 -2.33
CA TRP A 49 15.81 -55.20 -1.87
C TRP A 49 16.34 -56.64 -1.85
N HIS A 50 17.41 -56.94 -2.57
CA HIS A 50 18.02 -58.27 -2.65
C HIS A 50 19.35 -58.36 -1.87
N ASP A 51 19.84 -57.25 -1.31
CA ASP A 51 21.06 -57.24 -0.51
C ASP A 51 20.74 -57.45 0.98
N GLY A 52 21.05 -58.63 1.51
CA GLY A 52 20.91 -58.93 2.94
C GLY A 52 21.79 -58.06 3.85
N LYS A 53 22.85 -57.47 3.29
CA LYS A 53 23.81 -56.60 3.97
C LYS A 53 23.57 -55.11 3.70
N GLN A 54 22.39 -54.74 3.20
CA GLN A 54 22.04 -53.32 3.08
C GLN A 54 21.88 -52.64 4.45
N VAL A 55 22.21 -51.36 4.48
CA VAL A 55 21.86 -50.40 5.54
C VAL A 55 20.86 -49.42 4.94
N HIS A 56 19.77 -49.17 5.65
CA HIS A 56 18.77 -48.21 5.18
C HIS A 56 18.31 -47.31 6.32
N ILE A 57 17.94 -46.09 5.96
CA ILE A 57 17.33 -45.13 6.87
C ILE A 57 16.14 -44.48 6.19
N VAL A 58 15.10 -44.21 6.98
CA VAL A 58 13.90 -43.50 6.55
C VAL A 58 13.80 -42.21 7.35
N SER A 59 13.61 -41.09 6.66
CA SER A 59 13.51 -39.79 7.33
C SER A 59 12.39 -38.92 6.77
N PRO A 60 11.60 -38.27 7.63
CA PRO A 60 10.61 -37.31 7.17
C PRO A 60 11.32 -36.08 6.60
N LEU A 61 10.97 -35.74 5.36
CA LEU A 61 11.40 -34.51 4.71
C LEU A 61 10.45 -33.35 4.98
N THR A 62 9.29 -33.60 5.57
CA THR A 62 8.31 -32.56 5.89
C THR A 62 8.28 -32.20 7.37
N THR A 63 7.92 -30.95 7.65
CA THR A 63 7.73 -30.42 9.00
C THR A 63 6.60 -29.39 8.99
N TYR A 64 5.82 -29.31 10.06
CA TYR A 64 4.71 -28.35 10.17
C TYR A 64 5.18 -27.11 10.92
N MET A 65 4.98 -25.94 10.31
CA MET A 65 5.36 -24.67 10.89
C MET A 65 4.47 -23.56 10.34
N VAL A 66 4.26 -22.51 11.12
CA VAL A 66 3.62 -21.28 10.62
C VAL A 66 4.57 -20.64 9.60
N PRO A 67 4.09 -20.26 8.39
CA PRO A 67 4.91 -19.56 7.40
C PRO A 67 5.52 -18.31 8.02
N LYS A 68 6.85 -18.17 7.95
CA LYS A 68 7.51 -16.91 8.29
C LYS A 68 7.73 -16.11 7.00
N PRO A 69 7.51 -14.79 7.02
CA PRO A 69 7.85 -13.96 5.88
C PRO A 69 9.34 -14.08 5.58
N GLU A 70 9.71 -14.00 4.30
CA GLU A 70 11.12 -13.99 3.90
C GLU A 70 11.83 -12.82 4.58
N GLU A 71 12.96 -13.10 5.23
CA GLU A 71 13.75 -12.08 5.93
C GLU A 71 14.32 -11.09 4.91
N ILE A 72 13.82 -9.86 4.95
CA ILE A 72 14.25 -8.79 4.04
C ILE A 72 15.67 -8.39 4.43
N ASN A 73 16.62 -8.57 3.51
CA ASN A 73 18.00 -8.18 3.74
C ASN A 73 18.14 -6.65 3.61
N LEU A 74 18.06 -5.95 4.74
CA LEU A 74 18.06 -4.48 4.81
C LEU A 74 19.35 -3.82 4.25
N LEU A 75 20.38 -4.61 3.98
CA LEU A 75 21.67 -4.16 3.44
C LEU A 75 21.70 -4.12 1.91
N THR A 76 20.85 -4.89 1.22
CA THR A 76 20.88 -4.99 -0.26
C THR A 76 20.02 -3.93 -0.96
N GLY A 77 19.27 -3.12 -0.21
CA GLY A 77 18.54 -1.96 -0.75
C GLY A 77 17.40 -2.32 -1.71
N GLU A 78 16.98 -3.59 -1.77
CA GLU A 78 15.80 -4.00 -2.54
C GLU A 78 14.51 -3.61 -1.80
N SER A 79 13.60 -3.07 -2.59
CA SER A 79 12.68 -1.98 -2.24
C SER A 79 11.34 -2.41 -1.66
N ALA A 80 10.65 -1.43 -1.06
CA ALA A 80 9.32 -1.42 -0.40
C ALA A 80 8.19 -2.30 -1.00
N THR A 81 8.30 -2.76 -2.24
CA THR A 81 7.38 -3.75 -2.84
C THR A 81 7.41 -5.09 -2.12
N GLN A 82 8.61 -5.57 -1.71
CA GLN A 82 8.75 -6.83 -0.95
C GLN A 82 8.17 -6.72 0.47
N GLN A 83 8.15 -5.52 1.06
CA GLN A 83 7.56 -5.25 2.38
C GLN A 83 6.04 -5.40 2.36
N ILE A 84 5.37 -4.91 1.31
CA ILE A 84 3.92 -4.99 1.15
C ILE A 84 3.47 -6.44 0.87
N GLU A 85 4.26 -7.20 0.12
CA GLU A 85 4.00 -8.62 -0.13
C GLU A 85 4.25 -9.50 1.11
N ALA A 86 5.27 -9.18 1.92
CA ALA A 86 5.54 -9.87 3.18
C ALA A 86 4.46 -9.62 4.25
N GLU A 87 3.97 -8.38 4.40
CA GLU A 87 2.90 -8.03 5.34
C GLU A 87 1.52 -8.59 4.94
N LYS A 88 1.26 -8.75 3.63
CA LYS A 88 0.04 -9.45 3.16
C LYS A 88 0.10 -10.96 3.39
N GLN A 89 1.27 -11.58 3.25
CA GLN A 89 1.47 -13.01 3.49
C GLN A 89 1.32 -13.40 4.97
N THR A 90 1.73 -12.52 5.90
CA THR A 90 1.55 -12.76 7.35
C THR A 90 0.08 -12.78 7.79
N ASN A 91 -0.81 -12.07 7.10
CA ASN A 91 -2.23 -12.03 7.45
C ASN A 91 -3.03 -13.20 6.87
N ALA A 92 -2.44 -14.01 5.98
CA ALA A 92 -3.20 -15.00 5.21
C ALA A 92 -3.42 -16.32 5.97
N LEU A 93 -2.48 -16.78 6.81
CA LEU A 93 -2.64 -18.03 7.58
C LEU A 93 -1.79 -18.03 8.86
N ASP A 94 -2.44 -17.79 10.01
CA ASP A 94 -1.91 -18.13 11.35
C ASP A 94 -1.88 -19.65 11.61
N GLU A 95 -2.27 -20.47 10.62
CA GLU A 95 -2.29 -21.92 10.70
C GLU A 95 -0.93 -22.55 10.33
N PRO A 96 -0.49 -23.60 11.04
CA PRO A 96 0.72 -24.33 10.67
C PRO A 96 0.53 -25.05 9.33
N VAL A 97 1.43 -24.82 8.38
CA VAL A 97 1.43 -25.49 7.06
C VAL A 97 2.62 -26.43 6.90
N SER A 98 2.49 -27.41 6.01
CA SER A 98 3.56 -28.35 5.70
C SER A 98 4.67 -27.67 4.89
N HIS A 99 5.88 -27.71 5.45
CA HIS A 99 7.12 -27.30 4.80
C HIS A 99 7.94 -28.54 4.43
N TRP A 100 8.59 -28.53 3.27
CA TRP A 100 9.56 -29.56 2.90
C TRP A 100 11.00 -29.04 3.08
N ARG A 101 11.90 -29.93 3.49
CA ARG A 101 13.34 -29.66 3.66
C ARG A 101 14.03 -29.80 2.31
N SER A 102 14.58 -28.70 1.79
CA SER A 102 15.29 -28.69 0.51
C SER A 102 16.68 -29.32 0.57
N ARG A 103 17.24 -29.46 1.78
CA ARG A 103 18.58 -30.00 2.03
C ARG A 103 18.49 -31.24 2.91
N LEU A 104 19.23 -32.28 2.53
CA LEU A 104 19.36 -33.54 3.26
C LEU A 104 20.85 -33.83 3.44
N THR A 105 21.31 -33.84 4.68
CA THR A 105 22.73 -34.08 5.01
C THR A 105 22.87 -35.49 5.59
N LEU A 106 23.75 -36.28 4.99
CA LEU A 106 24.02 -37.67 5.37
C LEU A 106 25.46 -37.80 5.87
N ASN A 107 25.63 -38.48 7.00
CA ASN A 107 26.91 -38.78 7.60
C ASN A 107 27.07 -40.30 7.67
N ILE A 108 28.24 -40.80 7.26
CA ILE A 108 28.57 -42.22 7.33
C ILE A 108 29.82 -42.37 8.19
N MET A 109 29.78 -43.31 9.14
CA MET A 109 30.95 -43.65 9.93
C MET A 109 31.87 -44.56 9.12
N VAL A 110 33.12 -44.12 8.93
CA VAL A 110 34.14 -44.83 8.16
C VAL A 110 35.16 -45.55 9.05
N GLU A 111 35.27 -45.14 10.31
CA GLU A 111 36.24 -45.73 11.23
C GLU A 111 35.86 -47.15 11.65
N ASP A 112 36.83 -48.06 11.50
CA ASP A 112 36.76 -49.43 11.99
C ASP A 112 37.23 -49.48 13.44
N PHE A 113 36.35 -49.88 14.37
CA PHE A 113 36.71 -50.04 15.78
C PHE A 113 36.15 -51.33 16.36
N VAL A 114 36.86 -51.89 17.34
CA VAL A 114 36.47 -53.13 18.04
C VAL A 114 35.95 -52.75 19.42
N PHE A 115 34.79 -53.29 19.78
CA PHE A 115 34.13 -53.00 21.06
C PHE A 115 33.41 -54.25 21.57
N ASP A 116 33.11 -54.26 22.87
CA ASP A 116 32.23 -55.28 23.45
C ASP A 116 30.77 -54.87 23.21
N GLY A 117 30.01 -55.71 22.51
CA GLY A 117 28.60 -55.47 22.22
C GLY A 117 27.74 -55.32 23.48
N SER A 118 28.16 -55.86 24.63
CA SER A 118 27.46 -55.69 25.91
C SER A 118 27.57 -54.28 26.50
N SER A 119 28.60 -53.54 26.10
CA SER A 119 28.91 -52.19 26.61
C SER A 119 28.22 -51.06 25.83
N LEU A 120 27.59 -51.38 24.70
CA LEU A 120 26.91 -50.39 23.88
C LEU A 120 25.59 -49.93 24.53
N PRO A 121 25.36 -48.61 24.66
CA PRO A 121 24.06 -48.10 25.02
C PRO A 121 22.97 -48.57 24.05
N ALA A 122 21.77 -48.79 24.58
CA ALA A 122 20.62 -49.24 23.78
C ALA A 122 20.29 -48.30 22.60
N ASP A 123 20.58 -47.00 22.75
CA ASP A 123 20.34 -46.00 21.70
C ASP A 123 21.26 -46.18 20.49
N VAL A 124 22.52 -46.56 20.71
CA VAL A 124 23.49 -46.82 19.62
C VAL A 124 23.17 -48.15 18.94
N ASN A 125 22.78 -49.16 19.74
CA ASN A 125 22.45 -50.49 19.26
C ASN A 125 21.31 -50.48 18.21
N ARG A 126 20.41 -49.49 18.25
CA ARG A 126 19.33 -49.32 17.24
C ARG A 126 19.81 -48.94 15.85
N TYR A 127 20.96 -48.30 15.73
CA TYR A 127 21.53 -47.84 14.46
C TYR A 127 22.61 -48.78 13.93
N MET A 128 23.06 -49.75 14.73
CA MET A 128 24.09 -50.70 14.36
C MET A 128 23.47 -52.02 13.90
N LYS A 129 23.70 -52.38 12.64
CA LYS A 129 23.30 -53.68 12.11
C LYS A 129 24.48 -54.64 12.17
N MET A 130 24.39 -55.63 13.04
CA MET A 130 25.42 -56.66 13.20
C MET A 130 25.17 -57.83 12.24
N VAL A 131 26.22 -58.33 11.61
CA VAL A 131 26.20 -59.48 10.72
C VAL A 131 27.28 -60.46 11.17
N GLN A 132 26.89 -61.73 11.36
CA GLN A 132 27.83 -62.81 11.65
C GLN A 132 28.56 -63.20 10.37
N LEU A 133 29.89 -63.07 10.34
CA LEU A 133 30.74 -63.61 9.26
C LEU A 133 31.62 -64.70 9.87
N GLY A 134 31.18 -65.97 9.74
CA GLY A 134 31.90 -67.10 10.32
C GLY A 134 31.92 -67.04 11.85
N LYS A 135 33.10 -66.90 12.46
CA LYS A 135 33.28 -66.83 13.93
C LYS A 135 33.25 -65.41 14.49
N THR A 136 33.32 -64.38 13.64
CA THR A 136 33.35 -62.97 14.05
C THR A 136 32.04 -62.27 13.74
N VAL A 137 31.66 -61.31 14.58
CA VAL A 137 30.52 -60.42 14.37
C VAL A 137 31.07 -59.10 13.83
N HIS A 138 30.57 -58.63 12.69
CA HIS A 138 30.91 -57.33 12.13
C HIS A 138 29.68 -56.43 12.15
N TYR A 139 29.86 -55.12 12.36
CA TYR A 139 28.80 -54.15 12.15
C TYR A 139 28.86 -53.64 10.70
N LEU A 140 27.70 -53.30 10.14
CA LEU A 140 27.61 -52.59 8.87
C LEU A 140 27.82 -51.08 9.08
N PRO A 141 28.23 -50.33 8.05
CA PRO A 141 28.46 -48.89 8.15
C PRO A 141 27.29 -48.15 8.79
N ILE A 142 27.58 -47.28 9.74
CA ILE A 142 26.55 -46.51 10.45
C ILE A 142 26.19 -45.29 9.61
N LEU A 143 24.95 -45.28 9.11
CA LEU A 143 24.38 -44.16 8.35
C LEU A 143 23.53 -43.29 9.28
N PHE A 144 23.81 -41.99 9.31
CA PHE A 144 23.11 -41.01 10.14
C PHE A 144 22.65 -39.81 9.31
N ILE A 145 21.47 -39.26 9.64
CA ILE A 145 20.94 -38.03 9.03
C ILE A 145 21.12 -36.87 10.00
N ASP A 146 21.86 -35.86 9.56
CA ASP A 146 22.01 -34.64 10.32
C ASP A 146 20.78 -33.74 10.16
N GLN A 147 19.88 -33.87 11.14
CA GLN A 147 18.68 -33.04 11.21
C GLN A 147 18.96 -31.62 11.74
N LEU A 148 20.03 -31.45 12.51
CA LEU A 148 20.37 -30.19 13.20
C LEU A 148 20.96 -29.15 12.24
N SER A 149 21.62 -29.61 11.17
CA SER A 149 22.14 -28.74 10.12
C SER A 149 21.06 -28.05 9.27
N ASN A 150 19.79 -28.49 9.35
CA ASN A 150 18.71 -27.87 8.59
C ASN A 150 18.28 -26.54 9.22
N ARG A 151 18.48 -25.45 8.49
CA ARG A 151 18.05 -24.12 8.95
C ARG A 151 16.61 -23.86 8.53
N VAL A 152 15.92 -23.03 9.30
CA VAL A 152 14.55 -22.60 9.00
C VAL A 152 14.45 -21.95 7.61
N LYS A 153 15.49 -21.22 7.17
CA LYS A 153 15.57 -20.61 5.84
C LYS A 153 15.63 -21.61 4.67
N ASP A 154 15.99 -22.86 4.93
CA ASP A 154 16.12 -23.90 3.90
C ASP A 154 14.79 -24.68 3.72
N LEU A 155 13.76 -24.32 4.48
CA LEU A 155 12.41 -24.86 4.37
C LEU A 155 11.65 -24.18 3.24
N MET A 156 10.97 -24.94 2.39
CA MET A 156 10.04 -24.37 1.41
C MET A 156 8.62 -24.82 1.68
N VAL A 157 7.64 -23.98 1.37
CA VAL A 157 6.23 -24.31 1.60
C VAL A 157 5.74 -25.31 0.55
N SER A 158 5.12 -26.40 1.02
CA SER A 158 4.59 -27.48 0.17
C SER A 158 3.06 -27.52 0.12
N ASP A 159 2.38 -26.75 0.98
CA ASP A 159 0.91 -26.73 1.09
C ASP A 159 0.27 -26.10 -0.16
N ILE A 160 -0.72 -26.80 -0.71
CA ILE A 160 -1.46 -26.37 -1.89
C ILE A 160 -2.28 -25.11 -1.62
N ARG A 161 -2.74 -24.87 -0.38
CA ARG A 161 -3.48 -23.65 -0.02
C ARG A 161 -2.59 -22.43 -0.14
N PHE A 162 -1.37 -22.51 0.41
CA PHE A 162 -0.40 -21.41 0.34
C PHE A 162 0.04 -21.12 -1.10
N LEU A 163 0.32 -22.18 -1.88
CA LEU A 163 0.60 -22.04 -3.32
C LEU A 163 -0.61 -21.50 -4.09
N SER A 164 -1.82 -21.92 -3.71
CA SER A 164 -3.06 -21.43 -4.29
C SER A 164 -3.30 -19.97 -3.94
N TYR A 165 -2.98 -19.47 -2.75
CA TYR A 165 -3.04 -18.04 -2.42
C TYR A 165 -2.17 -17.22 -3.36
N ARG A 166 -0.94 -17.68 -3.66
CA ARG A 166 -0.06 -17.02 -4.65
C ARG A 166 -0.63 -17.01 -6.07
N THR A 167 -1.38 -18.04 -6.48
CA THR A 167 -2.01 -18.08 -7.81
C THR A 167 -3.41 -17.44 -7.83
N LEU A 168 -4.09 -17.40 -6.69
CA LEU A 168 -5.41 -16.79 -6.50
C LEU A 168 -5.33 -15.29 -6.76
N ASP A 169 -4.27 -14.58 -6.37
CA ASP A 169 -4.14 -13.17 -6.75
C ASP A 169 -4.15 -12.96 -8.28
N ALA A 170 -3.52 -13.86 -9.05
CA ALA A 170 -3.50 -13.77 -10.51
C ALA A 170 -4.82 -14.20 -11.16
N ASP A 171 -5.49 -15.21 -10.59
CA ASP A 171 -6.75 -15.73 -11.11
C ASP A 171 -7.97 -14.93 -10.59
N GLU A 172 -7.88 -14.26 -9.44
CA GLU A 172 -8.83 -13.25 -8.94
C GLU A 172 -8.71 -11.96 -9.75
N LEU A 173 -7.49 -11.53 -10.12
CA LEU A 173 -7.35 -10.41 -11.06
C LEU A 173 -8.02 -10.75 -12.40
N LYS A 174 -7.78 -11.94 -12.95
CA LYS A 174 -8.49 -12.41 -14.15
C LYS A 174 -10.00 -12.58 -13.89
N GLY A 175 -10.39 -13.06 -12.73
CA GLY A 175 -11.79 -13.19 -12.30
C GLY A 175 -12.48 -11.84 -12.27
N ILE A 176 -11.86 -10.78 -11.77
CA ILE A 176 -12.39 -9.41 -11.81
C ILE A 176 -12.59 -8.94 -13.25
N PHE A 177 -11.67 -9.28 -14.18
CA PHE A 177 -11.82 -8.95 -15.60
C PHE A 177 -12.89 -9.78 -16.33
N VAL A 178 -13.20 -10.99 -15.85
CA VAL A 178 -14.16 -11.92 -16.48
C VAL A 178 -15.57 -11.80 -15.86
N ASP A 179 -15.65 -11.64 -14.55
CA ASP A 179 -16.89 -11.59 -13.75
C ASP A 179 -17.47 -10.17 -13.64
N THR A 180 -16.67 -9.12 -13.86
CA THR A 180 -17.16 -7.73 -13.90
C THR A 180 -17.51 -7.34 -15.33
N ASN A 181 -18.61 -6.59 -15.52
CA ASN A 181 -18.94 -6.01 -16.81
C ASN A 181 -17.75 -5.18 -17.33
N LEU A 182 -17.08 -5.67 -18.38
CA LEU A 182 -15.86 -5.09 -18.95
C LEU A 182 -16.02 -3.60 -19.29
N TYR A 183 -17.22 -3.19 -19.71
CA TYR A 183 -17.51 -1.77 -20.00
C TYR A 183 -17.47 -0.91 -18.74
N PHE A 184 -17.98 -1.39 -17.60
CA PHE A 184 -17.95 -0.67 -16.34
C PHE A 184 -16.53 -0.57 -15.77
N LEU A 185 -15.75 -1.66 -15.89
CA LEU A 185 -14.36 -1.69 -15.46
C LEU A 185 -13.49 -0.77 -16.31
N ALA A 186 -13.63 -0.83 -17.64
CA ALA A 186 -12.91 0.06 -18.56
C ALA A 186 -13.27 1.53 -18.34
N LEU A 187 -14.56 1.83 -18.11
CA LEU A 187 -15.01 3.17 -17.76
C LEU A 187 -14.37 3.65 -16.44
N THR A 188 -14.36 2.81 -15.41
CA THR A 188 -13.76 3.15 -14.11
C THR A 188 -12.26 3.44 -14.23
N PHE A 189 -11.52 2.63 -14.99
CA PHE A 189 -10.10 2.87 -15.24
C PHE A 189 -9.86 4.16 -16.03
N PHE A 190 -10.66 4.39 -17.08
CA PHE A 190 -10.57 5.59 -17.89
C PHE A 190 -10.82 6.84 -17.05
N VAL A 191 -11.91 6.84 -16.27
CA VAL A 191 -12.29 7.93 -15.37
C VAL A 191 -11.19 8.18 -14.32
N ALA A 192 -10.67 7.11 -13.68
CA ALA A 192 -9.49 7.14 -12.79
C ALA A 192 -8.28 7.87 -13.42
N ALA A 193 -7.92 7.50 -14.64
CA ALA A 193 -6.78 8.08 -15.34
C ALA A 193 -6.94 9.58 -15.65
N PHE A 194 -8.13 10.01 -16.08
CA PHE A 194 -8.40 11.41 -16.38
C PHE A 194 -8.38 12.29 -15.13
N HIS A 195 -8.88 11.82 -14.00
CA HIS A 195 -8.81 12.56 -12.73
C HIS A 195 -7.37 12.79 -12.28
N LEU A 196 -6.56 11.74 -12.26
CA LEU A 196 -5.13 11.86 -11.91
C LEU A 196 -4.39 12.82 -12.85
N LEU A 197 -4.75 12.82 -14.14
CA LEU A 197 -4.21 13.76 -15.11
C LEU A 197 -4.60 15.21 -14.78
N PHE A 198 -5.87 15.48 -14.47
CA PHE A 198 -6.33 16.83 -14.16
C PHE A 198 -5.82 17.33 -12.82
N ASP A 199 -5.74 16.49 -11.80
CA ASP A 199 -5.08 16.81 -10.53
C ASP A 199 -3.63 17.21 -10.75
N PHE A 200 -2.90 16.42 -11.55
CA PHE A 200 -1.51 16.74 -11.89
C PHE A 200 -1.39 18.10 -12.60
N LEU A 201 -2.29 18.39 -13.56
CA LEU A 201 -2.30 19.66 -14.27
C LEU A 201 -2.65 20.83 -13.34
N ALA A 202 -3.61 20.64 -12.43
CA ALA A 202 -4.01 21.62 -11.43
C ALA A 202 -2.83 21.93 -10.48
N PHE A 203 -2.16 20.91 -9.93
CA PHE A 203 -0.97 21.07 -9.10
C PHE A 203 0.16 21.76 -9.85
N LYS A 204 0.46 21.34 -11.09
CA LYS A 204 1.50 21.94 -11.93
C LYS A 204 1.24 23.42 -12.16
N ASN A 205 0.00 23.79 -12.47
CA ASN A 205 -0.39 25.18 -12.70
C ASN A 205 -0.24 26.01 -11.41
N ASP A 206 -0.71 25.49 -10.29
CA ASP A 206 -0.68 26.17 -8.99
C ASP A 206 0.75 26.37 -8.48
N ILE A 207 1.59 25.33 -8.55
CA ILE A 207 3.02 25.42 -8.22
C ILE A 207 3.72 26.44 -9.12
N SER A 208 3.44 26.43 -10.43
CA SER A 208 4.02 27.38 -11.39
C SER A 208 3.63 28.83 -11.08
N PHE A 209 2.35 29.06 -10.76
CA PHE A 209 1.82 30.35 -10.34
C PHE A 209 2.53 30.87 -9.08
N TRP A 210 2.56 30.05 -8.01
CA TRP A 210 3.21 30.43 -6.76
C TRP A 210 4.72 30.56 -6.90
N LYS A 211 5.40 29.77 -7.76
CA LYS A 211 6.84 29.91 -8.02
C LYS A 211 7.18 31.30 -8.56
N LYS A 212 6.40 31.79 -9.52
CA LYS A 212 6.66 33.07 -10.22
C LYS A 212 6.29 34.30 -9.40
N LYS A 213 5.32 34.18 -8.48
CA LYS A 213 4.82 35.30 -7.68
C LYS A 213 5.88 35.75 -6.65
N ARG A 214 6.19 37.06 -6.64
CA ARG A 214 7.19 37.70 -5.75
C ARG A 214 6.58 38.62 -4.69
N SER A 215 5.29 38.96 -4.82
CA SER A 215 4.57 39.86 -3.92
C SER A 215 3.21 39.28 -3.56
N MET A 216 2.77 39.52 -2.32
CA MET A 216 1.47 39.12 -1.80
C MET A 216 0.36 40.16 -2.08
N ILE A 217 0.66 41.25 -2.78
CA ILE A 217 -0.33 42.26 -3.19
C ILE A 217 -1.46 41.55 -3.97
N GLY A 218 -2.70 41.76 -3.53
CA GLY A 218 -3.90 41.14 -4.11
C GLY A 218 -4.31 39.79 -3.48
N MET A 219 -3.53 39.18 -2.59
CA MET A 219 -3.90 37.93 -1.90
C MET A 219 -3.98 38.07 -0.37
N SER A 220 -5.02 37.48 0.22
CA SER A 220 -5.20 37.45 1.68
C SER A 220 -4.40 36.31 2.32
N THR A 221 -3.40 36.63 3.14
CA THR A 221 -2.65 35.63 3.92
C THR A 221 -3.54 34.79 4.83
N LYS A 222 -4.64 35.37 5.33
CA LYS A 222 -5.63 34.64 6.14
C LYS A 222 -6.36 33.58 5.31
N ALA A 223 -6.66 33.88 4.05
CA ALA A 223 -7.28 32.93 3.14
C ALA A 223 -6.32 31.77 2.81
N VAL A 224 -5.03 32.06 2.63
CA VAL A 224 -4.01 31.02 2.39
C VAL A 224 -3.87 30.09 3.60
N LEU A 225 -3.79 30.65 4.82
CA LEU A 225 -3.76 29.86 6.05
C LEU A 225 -5.01 29.01 6.23
N TRP A 226 -6.19 29.58 5.97
CA TRP A 226 -7.47 28.87 6.07
C TRP A 226 -7.58 27.73 5.05
N ARG A 227 -7.12 27.95 3.81
CA ARG A 227 -7.07 26.91 2.78
C ARG A 227 -6.16 25.75 3.20
N CYS A 228 -4.96 26.07 3.69
CA CYS A 228 -4.05 25.05 4.20
C CYS A 228 -4.65 24.24 5.36
N PHE A 229 -5.26 24.91 6.34
CA PHE A 229 -5.92 24.24 7.46
C PHE A 229 -7.04 23.31 6.96
N SER A 230 -7.92 23.83 6.11
CA SER A 230 -9.03 23.07 5.52
C SER A 230 -8.54 21.83 4.77
N THR A 231 -7.54 21.97 3.90
CA THR A 231 -7.00 20.86 3.10
C THR A 231 -6.34 19.78 3.97
N VAL A 232 -5.60 20.17 5.01
CA VAL A 232 -4.98 19.21 5.95
C VAL A 232 -6.05 18.43 6.73
N VAL A 233 -7.09 19.10 7.21
CA VAL A 233 -8.21 18.45 7.91
C VAL A 233 -8.92 17.45 6.99
N ILE A 234 -9.20 17.82 5.74
CA ILE A 234 -9.84 16.93 4.76
C ILE A 234 -8.95 15.72 4.47
N PHE A 235 -7.63 15.92 4.30
CA PHE A 235 -6.70 14.81 4.08
C PHE A 235 -6.68 13.81 5.26
N LEU A 236 -6.62 14.32 6.51
CA LEU A 236 -6.65 13.46 7.70
C LEU A 236 -7.94 12.65 7.81
N PHE A 237 -9.05 13.21 7.35
CA PHE A 237 -10.34 12.51 7.29
C PHE A 237 -10.38 11.44 6.21
N LEU A 238 -9.91 11.75 5.00
CA LEU A 238 -9.80 10.77 3.93
C LEU A 238 -8.89 9.59 4.32
N LEU A 239 -7.87 9.86 5.16
CA LEU A 239 -7.00 8.85 5.74
C LEU A 239 -7.72 7.99 6.81
N ASP A 240 -8.50 8.60 7.71
CA ASP A 240 -9.26 7.90 8.77
C ASP A 240 -10.38 7.01 8.19
N GLU A 241 -11.04 7.47 7.12
CA GLU A 241 -12.11 6.75 6.43
C GLU A 241 -11.59 5.67 5.44
N GLN A 242 -10.26 5.45 5.35
CA GLN A 242 -9.64 4.46 4.46
C GLN A 242 -10.11 4.56 3.00
N THR A 243 -10.16 5.79 2.48
CA THR A 243 -10.65 6.06 1.13
C THR A 243 -9.74 5.49 0.04
N SER A 244 -10.29 5.37 -1.18
CA SER A 244 -9.52 4.89 -2.34
C SER A 244 -8.22 5.66 -2.52
N VAL A 245 -7.14 4.92 -2.77
CA VAL A 245 -5.77 5.44 -2.97
C VAL A 245 -5.74 6.50 -4.08
N VAL A 246 -6.60 6.36 -5.10
CA VAL A 246 -6.73 7.30 -6.22
C VAL A 246 -7.12 8.70 -5.76
N VAL A 247 -7.89 8.82 -4.66
CA VAL A 247 -8.34 10.10 -4.09
C VAL A 247 -7.38 10.56 -2.98
N LEU A 248 -6.88 9.62 -2.18
CA LEU A 248 -6.02 9.91 -1.03
C LEU A 248 -4.66 10.48 -1.43
N ILE A 249 -4.01 9.93 -2.47
CA ILE A 249 -2.68 10.38 -2.90
C ILE A 249 -2.71 11.84 -3.41
N PRO A 250 -3.59 12.23 -4.36
CA PRO A 250 -3.70 13.62 -4.78
C PRO A 250 -4.06 14.56 -3.62
N ALA A 251 -4.97 14.17 -2.72
CA ALA A 251 -5.30 14.97 -1.55
C ALA A 251 -4.08 15.21 -0.64
N GLY A 252 -3.25 14.19 -0.44
CA GLY A 252 -1.99 14.30 0.31
C GLY A 252 -0.97 15.22 -0.37
N ILE A 253 -0.78 15.09 -1.68
CA ILE A 253 0.08 15.98 -2.46
C ILE A 253 -0.43 17.43 -2.36
N GLY A 254 -1.74 17.63 -2.47
CA GLY A 254 -2.39 18.93 -2.30
C GLY A 254 -2.12 19.55 -0.93
N ALA A 255 -2.21 18.76 0.15
CA ALA A 255 -1.89 19.21 1.51
C ALA A 255 -0.43 19.67 1.65
N VAL A 256 0.52 18.92 1.07
CA VAL A 256 1.94 19.29 1.06
C VAL A 256 2.18 20.59 0.27
N ILE A 257 1.51 20.75 -0.88
CA ILE A 257 1.59 21.97 -1.69
C ILE A 257 1.06 23.18 -0.92
N GLU A 258 -0.07 23.06 -0.22
CA GLU A 258 -0.63 24.15 0.59
C GLU A 258 0.29 24.53 1.76
N LEU A 259 0.89 23.55 2.45
CA LEU A 259 1.89 23.80 3.49
C LEU A 259 3.11 24.56 2.93
N TRP A 260 3.57 24.21 1.73
CA TRP A 260 4.65 24.94 1.05
C TRP A 260 4.25 26.39 0.72
N LYS A 261 3.02 26.62 0.26
CA LYS A 261 2.50 27.98 0.00
C LYS A 261 2.46 28.82 1.26
N VAL A 262 1.99 28.27 2.39
CA VAL A 262 1.99 28.97 3.68
C VAL A 262 3.41 29.35 4.08
N LYS A 263 4.36 28.40 4.02
CA LYS A 263 5.77 28.67 4.32
C LYS A 263 6.32 29.81 3.43
N LYS A 264 5.96 29.83 2.15
CA LYS A 264 6.36 30.90 1.21
C LYS A 264 5.68 32.23 1.52
N ALA A 265 4.37 32.23 1.79
CA ALA A 265 3.60 33.43 2.11
C ALA A 265 4.10 34.10 3.41
N LEU A 266 4.40 33.31 4.44
CA LEU A 266 4.96 33.81 5.70
C LEU A 266 6.33 34.47 5.50
N LYS A 267 7.20 33.88 4.66
CA LYS A 267 8.50 34.47 4.31
C LYS A 267 8.37 35.81 3.56
N MET A 268 7.31 36.00 2.78
CA MET A 268 7.07 37.25 2.02
C MET A 268 6.42 38.36 2.84
N THR A 269 5.90 38.06 4.04
CA THR A 269 5.09 38.99 4.85
C THR A 269 5.93 39.83 5.84
N ILE A 270 7.26 39.93 5.65
CA ILE A 270 8.11 40.88 6.39
C ILE A 270 7.93 42.29 5.79
N LYS A 271 6.74 42.86 5.96
CA LYS A 271 6.38 44.28 5.93
C LYS A 271 4.90 44.37 6.25
N TRP A 272 4.63 44.74 7.50
CA TRP A 272 3.29 44.81 8.07
C TRP A 272 2.58 46.05 7.51
N GLN A 273 1.45 45.87 6.81
CA GLN A 273 0.54 46.95 6.47
C GLN A 273 -0.92 46.52 6.66
N GLY A 274 -1.59 47.22 7.57
CA GLY A 274 -2.98 47.68 7.46
C GLY A 274 -4.04 46.64 7.10
N LEU A 275 -4.62 46.03 8.12
CA LEU A 275 -5.78 45.15 8.03
C LEU A 275 -7.09 45.95 7.78
N ARG A 276 -7.81 45.66 6.69
CA ARG A 276 -9.26 45.33 6.62
C ARG A 276 -9.80 45.40 5.16
N PRO A 277 -10.69 44.47 4.81
CA PRO A 277 -12.10 44.87 4.72
C PRO A 277 -12.98 43.99 5.62
N LYS A 278 -13.77 44.62 6.48
CA LYS A 278 -14.85 43.94 7.22
C LYS A 278 -16.10 44.01 6.34
N ILE A 279 -16.47 42.91 5.70
CA ILE A 279 -17.80 42.76 5.10
C ILE A 279 -18.75 42.38 6.25
N GLN A 280 -19.61 43.31 6.69
CA GLN A 280 -20.55 43.11 7.80
C GLN A 280 -21.42 41.85 7.63
N ALA A 281 -21.75 41.46 6.39
CA ALA A 281 -22.52 40.26 6.08
C ALA A 281 -21.84 38.95 6.59
N MET A 282 -20.51 38.88 6.55
CA MET A 282 -19.77 37.69 7.04
C MET A 282 -19.85 37.55 8.56
N LYS A 283 -20.04 38.64 9.29
CA LYS A 283 -20.10 38.62 10.75
C LYS A 283 -21.39 37.96 11.24
N TYR A 284 -22.54 38.38 10.70
CA TYR A 284 -23.85 37.80 11.03
C TYR A 284 -23.94 36.33 10.65
N LEU A 285 -23.44 35.97 9.47
CA LEU A 285 -23.43 34.59 9.00
C LEU A 285 -22.54 33.69 9.86
N SER A 286 -21.40 34.21 10.33
CA SER A 286 -20.55 33.47 11.26
C SER A 286 -21.21 33.23 12.63
N TYR A 287 -22.01 34.17 13.13
CA TYR A 287 -22.75 33.99 14.39
C TYR A 287 -23.83 32.91 14.32
N LEU A 288 -24.37 32.63 13.12
CA LEU A 288 -25.26 31.50 12.91
C LEU A 288 -24.48 30.18 12.76
N LEU A 289 -23.35 30.22 12.06
CA LEU A 289 -22.62 28.99 11.72
C LEU A 289 -21.84 28.39 12.90
N TYR A 290 -21.23 29.21 13.76
CA TYR A 290 -20.49 28.68 14.92
C TYR A 290 -21.38 27.85 15.86
N PRO A 291 -22.57 28.31 16.30
CA PRO A 291 -23.48 27.49 17.10
C PRO A 291 -23.96 26.25 16.37
N LEU A 292 -24.20 26.33 15.05
CA LEU A 292 -24.63 25.18 14.25
C LEU A 292 -23.54 24.10 14.18
N CYS A 293 -22.27 24.48 13.98
CA CYS A 293 -21.15 23.55 13.98
C CYS A 293 -20.91 22.94 15.37
N ILE A 294 -20.99 23.73 16.44
CA ILE A 294 -20.81 23.25 17.82
C ILE A 294 -21.97 22.32 18.22
N GLY A 295 -23.21 22.72 17.93
CA GLY A 295 -24.41 21.92 18.16
C GLY A 295 -24.40 20.63 17.34
N GLY A 296 -23.96 20.70 16.08
CA GLY A 296 -23.78 19.52 15.22
C GLY A 296 -22.71 18.55 15.75
N ALA A 297 -21.58 19.06 16.22
CA ALA A 297 -20.53 18.25 16.84
C ALA A 297 -21.01 17.58 18.15
N GLY A 298 -21.77 18.31 18.97
CA GLY A 298 -22.39 17.77 20.19
C GLY A 298 -23.47 16.71 19.89
N TYR A 299 -24.33 16.97 18.91
CA TYR A 299 -25.34 16.00 18.46
C TYR A 299 -24.69 14.73 17.92
N SER A 300 -23.66 14.87 17.08
CA SER A 300 -22.87 13.78 16.53
C SER A 300 -22.24 12.94 17.66
N LEU A 301 -21.67 13.58 18.69
CA LEU A 301 -21.08 12.87 19.83
C LEU A 301 -22.09 11.99 20.58
N LEU A 302 -23.33 12.46 20.70
CA LEU A 302 -24.38 11.76 21.46
C LEU A 302 -25.10 10.68 20.65
N ASN A 303 -25.24 10.85 19.33
CA ASN A 303 -26.10 10.01 18.48
C ASN A 303 -25.36 9.13 17.48
N VAL A 304 -24.07 9.38 17.23
CA VAL A 304 -23.27 8.63 16.26
C VAL A 304 -22.15 7.87 16.97
N LYS A 305 -21.99 6.59 16.64
CA LYS A 305 -20.92 5.75 17.17
C LYS A 305 -19.63 5.99 16.38
N TYR A 306 -18.58 6.44 17.05
CA TYR A 306 -17.26 6.63 16.46
C TYR A 306 -16.27 5.57 16.95
N LYS A 307 -15.28 5.24 16.12
CA LYS A 307 -14.22 4.28 16.45
C LYS A 307 -13.34 4.76 17.63
N SER A 308 -13.13 6.07 17.71
CA SER A 308 -12.29 6.72 18.72
C SER A 308 -12.64 8.19 18.87
N TRP A 309 -12.16 8.81 19.96
CA TRP A 309 -12.23 10.26 20.15
C TRP A 309 -11.53 11.03 19.02
N TYR A 310 -10.47 10.46 18.44
CA TYR A 310 -9.78 11.02 17.27
C TYR A 310 -10.71 11.06 16.05
N SER A 311 -11.38 9.94 15.75
CA SER A 311 -12.29 9.84 14.60
C SER A 311 -13.48 10.80 14.73
N TRP A 312 -14.04 10.96 15.94
CA TRP A 312 -15.07 11.97 16.22
C TRP A 312 -14.56 13.41 16.01
N LEU A 313 -13.37 13.72 16.52
CA LEU A 313 -12.76 15.05 16.42
C LEU A 313 -12.52 15.42 14.94
N ILE A 314 -11.95 14.52 14.15
CA ILE A 314 -11.69 14.72 12.73
C ILE A 314 -13.00 14.90 11.97
N ASN A 315 -13.99 14.03 12.19
CA ASN A 315 -15.33 14.17 11.59
C ASN A 315 -15.97 15.53 11.92
N SER A 316 -15.86 15.99 13.16
CA SER A 316 -16.37 17.29 13.60
C SER A 316 -15.65 18.45 12.90
N PHE A 317 -14.33 18.38 12.79
CA PHE A 317 -13.55 19.40 12.08
C PHE A 317 -13.87 19.44 10.58
N VAL A 318 -14.02 18.30 9.93
CA VAL A 318 -14.34 18.18 8.50
C VAL A 318 -15.71 18.77 8.20
N ASN A 319 -16.73 18.41 8.98
CA ASN A 319 -18.06 18.97 8.84
C ASN A 319 -18.06 20.49 9.05
N GLY A 320 -17.27 20.97 10.01
CA GLY A 320 -17.00 22.40 10.19
C GLY A 320 -16.35 23.03 8.97
N VAL A 321 -15.25 22.47 8.48
CA VAL A 321 -14.51 22.94 7.29
C VAL A 321 -15.40 22.96 6.06
N TYR A 322 -16.24 21.95 5.84
CA TYR A 322 -17.22 21.93 4.77
C TYR A 322 -18.31 22.99 4.95
N ALA A 323 -18.81 23.23 6.16
CA ALA A 323 -19.77 24.31 6.41
C ALA A 323 -19.15 25.71 6.15
N PHE A 324 -17.95 25.95 6.66
CA PHE A 324 -17.24 27.23 6.48
C PHE A 324 -16.73 27.42 5.04
N GLY A 325 -16.32 26.36 4.36
CA GLY A 325 -15.90 26.40 2.96
C GLY A 325 -17.00 26.98 2.07
N PHE A 326 -18.25 26.63 2.35
CA PHE A 326 -19.42 27.14 1.62
C PHE A 326 -19.53 28.65 1.78
N LEU A 327 -19.41 29.10 3.03
CA LEU A 327 -19.45 30.53 3.36
C LEU A 327 -18.35 31.34 2.69
N PHE A 328 -17.17 30.76 2.43
CA PHE A 328 -16.09 31.49 1.77
C PHE A 328 -16.27 31.59 0.25
N MET A 329 -17.16 30.80 -0.34
CA MET A 329 -17.45 30.84 -1.77
C MET A 329 -18.63 31.74 -2.14
N LEU A 330 -19.61 31.90 -1.23
CA LEU A 330 -20.75 32.79 -1.43
C LEU A 330 -20.42 34.29 -1.63
N PRO A 331 -19.39 34.88 -0.98
CA PRO A 331 -19.07 36.29 -1.14
C PRO A 331 -18.77 36.66 -2.58
N GLN A 332 -18.10 35.78 -3.33
CA GLN A 332 -17.81 36.03 -4.73
C GLN A 332 -19.09 36.08 -5.56
N LEU A 333 -20.00 35.12 -5.36
CA LEU A 333 -21.31 35.10 -6.04
C LEU A 333 -22.15 36.33 -5.66
N PHE A 334 -22.13 36.73 -4.39
CA PHE A 334 -22.86 37.91 -3.91
C PHE A 334 -22.29 39.20 -4.51
N VAL A 335 -20.96 39.36 -4.52
CA VAL A 335 -20.30 40.53 -5.11
C VAL A 335 -20.59 40.59 -6.61
N ASN A 336 -20.56 39.47 -7.33
CA ASN A 336 -20.92 39.42 -8.74
C ASN A 336 -22.38 39.87 -8.97
N TYR A 337 -23.31 39.40 -8.14
CA TYR A 337 -24.70 39.81 -8.22
C TYR A 337 -24.92 41.30 -7.90
N LYS A 338 -24.23 41.84 -6.88
CA LYS A 338 -24.35 43.23 -6.44
C LYS A 338 -23.71 44.21 -7.44
N MET A 339 -22.54 43.85 -7.97
CA MET A 339 -21.79 44.68 -8.92
C MET A 339 -22.24 44.49 -10.37
N LYS A 340 -23.11 43.51 -10.66
CA LYS A 340 -23.56 43.16 -12.02
C LYS A 340 -22.41 42.95 -12.99
N SER A 341 -21.29 42.40 -12.51
CA SER A 341 -20.11 42.06 -13.30
C SER A 341 -19.43 40.82 -12.72
N VAL A 342 -18.65 40.10 -13.54
CA VAL A 342 -17.85 38.94 -13.09
C VAL A 342 -16.37 39.22 -13.29
N ALA A 343 -15.54 38.94 -12.28
CA ALA A 343 -14.10 39.12 -12.39
C ALA A 343 -13.51 38.18 -13.45
N HIS A 344 -12.61 38.70 -14.28
CA HIS A 344 -11.97 37.91 -15.34
C HIS A 344 -11.11 36.77 -14.76
N LEU A 345 -11.47 35.53 -15.08
CA LEU A 345 -10.70 34.33 -14.74
C LEU A 345 -9.91 33.85 -15.98
N PRO A 346 -8.60 33.58 -15.88
CA PRO A 346 -7.83 33.03 -17.00
C PRO A 346 -8.46 31.73 -17.51
N TRP A 347 -8.58 31.59 -18.84
CA TRP A 347 -9.26 30.44 -19.47
C TRP A 347 -8.70 29.09 -18.96
N LYS A 348 -7.38 28.98 -18.79
CA LYS A 348 -6.73 27.77 -18.26
C LYS A 348 -7.22 27.41 -16.84
N ALA A 349 -7.24 28.38 -15.93
CA ALA A 349 -7.71 28.15 -14.56
C ALA A 349 -9.20 27.82 -14.52
N PHE A 350 -9.99 28.45 -15.39
CA PHE A 350 -11.42 28.21 -15.52
C PHE A 350 -11.70 26.78 -16.00
N THR A 351 -11.00 26.35 -17.05
CA THR A 351 -11.13 25.00 -17.61
C THR A 351 -10.71 23.93 -16.60
N PHE A 352 -9.62 24.12 -15.86
CA PHE A 352 -9.22 23.18 -14.80
C PHE A 352 -10.25 23.11 -13.67
N LYS A 353 -10.81 24.26 -13.24
CA LYS A 353 -11.86 24.29 -12.22
C LYS A 353 -13.11 23.53 -12.70
N ALA A 354 -13.50 23.71 -13.97
CA ALA A 354 -14.65 23.02 -14.55
C ALA A 354 -14.46 21.51 -14.65
N PHE A 355 -13.29 21.05 -15.08
CA PHE A 355 -12.99 19.62 -15.18
C PHE A 355 -12.88 18.95 -13.81
N ASN A 356 -12.26 19.59 -12.82
CA ASN A 356 -12.18 19.03 -11.47
C ASN A 356 -13.59 18.83 -10.89
N THR A 357 -14.42 19.86 -10.92
CA THR A 357 -15.85 19.81 -10.54
C THR A 357 -16.59 18.65 -11.23
N PHE A 358 -16.56 18.61 -12.57
CA PHE A 358 -17.33 17.59 -13.31
C PHE A 358 -16.85 16.16 -13.05
N ILE A 359 -15.54 15.96 -12.91
CA ILE A 359 -14.96 14.64 -12.70
C ILE A 359 -15.19 14.18 -11.26
N ASP A 360 -15.09 15.05 -10.27
CA ASP A 360 -15.33 14.72 -8.85
C ASP A 360 -16.75 14.18 -8.62
N ASP A 361 -17.75 14.74 -9.30
CA ASP A 361 -19.14 14.26 -9.26
C ASP A 361 -19.29 12.86 -9.88
N ILE A 362 -18.70 12.61 -11.05
CA ILE A 362 -18.70 11.28 -11.69
C ILE A 362 -18.02 10.25 -10.77
N PHE A 363 -16.92 10.64 -10.14
CA PHE A 363 -16.18 9.80 -9.22
C PHE A 363 -16.95 9.49 -7.95
N ALA A 364 -17.72 10.44 -7.42
CA ALA A 364 -18.55 10.21 -6.25
C ALA A 364 -19.56 9.07 -6.47
N PHE A 365 -20.00 8.82 -7.72
CA PHE A 365 -20.89 7.71 -8.06
C PHE A 365 -20.16 6.38 -8.33
N ILE A 366 -18.93 6.43 -8.83
CA ILE A 366 -18.18 5.23 -9.26
C ILE A 366 -17.26 4.70 -8.17
N ILE A 367 -16.59 5.58 -7.43
CA ILE A 367 -15.59 5.25 -6.41
C ILE A 367 -16.17 5.48 -5.02
N THR A 368 -15.85 4.58 -4.11
CA THR A 368 -16.25 4.69 -2.70
C THR A 368 -15.59 5.91 -2.04
N MET A 369 -16.39 6.96 -1.85
CA MET A 369 -16.00 8.15 -1.11
C MET A 369 -16.94 8.37 0.09
N PRO A 370 -16.46 8.95 1.20
CA PRO A 370 -17.30 9.30 2.33
C PRO A 370 -18.40 10.28 1.91
N THR A 371 -19.60 10.10 2.45
CA THR A 371 -20.78 10.90 2.07
C THR A 371 -20.60 12.39 2.31
N SER A 372 -19.89 12.78 3.38
CA SER A 372 -19.56 14.18 3.68
C SER A 372 -18.66 14.81 2.60
N HIS A 373 -17.67 14.06 2.11
CA HIS A 373 -16.79 14.50 1.01
C HIS A 373 -17.57 14.61 -0.30
N ARG A 374 -18.42 13.62 -0.61
CA ARG A 374 -19.28 13.66 -1.80
C ARG A 374 -20.21 14.87 -1.81
N LEU A 375 -20.82 15.17 -0.67
CA LEU A 375 -21.67 16.34 -0.51
C LEU A 375 -20.88 17.66 -0.66
N ALA A 376 -19.62 17.69 -0.22
CA ALA A 376 -18.75 18.84 -0.40
C ALA A 376 -18.37 19.07 -1.88
N CYS A 377 -18.05 18.01 -2.63
CA CYS A 377 -17.84 18.09 -4.08
C CYS A 377 -19.10 18.60 -4.80
N PHE A 378 -20.24 17.96 -4.55
CA PHE A 378 -21.51 18.37 -5.14
C PHE A 378 -21.87 19.84 -4.85
N ARG A 379 -21.58 20.32 -3.63
CA ARG A 379 -21.76 21.72 -3.24
C ARG A 379 -20.91 22.66 -4.10
N ASP A 380 -19.65 22.32 -4.30
CA ASP A 380 -18.72 23.13 -5.09
C ASP A 380 -19.20 23.22 -6.56
N ASP A 381 -19.88 22.18 -7.04
CA ASP A 381 -20.43 22.10 -8.38
C ASP A 381 -21.69 22.95 -8.54
N VAL A 382 -22.60 22.95 -7.56
CA VAL A 382 -23.74 23.87 -7.52
C VAL A 382 -23.24 25.33 -7.53
N VAL A 383 -22.25 25.66 -6.72
CA VAL A 383 -21.63 27.00 -6.68
C VAL A 383 -21.02 27.35 -8.03
N PHE A 384 -20.34 26.40 -8.68
CA PHE A 384 -19.75 26.59 -10.00
C PHE A 384 -20.81 26.83 -11.08
N LEU A 385 -21.92 26.09 -11.09
CA LEU A 385 -23.04 26.31 -12.02
C LEU A 385 -23.68 27.70 -11.84
N VAL A 386 -23.88 28.15 -10.59
CA VAL A 386 -24.37 29.51 -10.33
C VAL A 386 -23.38 30.55 -10.83
N TYR A 387 -22.08 30.32 -10.66
CA TYR A 387 -21.03 31.18 -11.22
C TYR A 387 -21.09 31.23 -12.77
N LEU A 388 -21.29 30.09 -13.45
CA LEU A 388 -21.47 30.05 -14.90
C LEU A 388 -22.69 30.85 -15.35
N TYR A 389 -23.81 30.69 -14.65
CA TYR A 389 -25.03 31.44 -14.92
C TYR A 389 -24.80 32.96 -14.77
N GLN A 390 -24.12 33.38 -13.69
CA GLN A 390 -23.76 34.79 -13.48
C GLN A 390 -22.82 35.32 -14.57
N ARG A 391 -21.86 34.51 -15.03
CA ARG A 391 -20.96 34.88 -16.12
C ARG A 391 -21.67 35.01 -17.47
N TRP A 392 -22.72 34.24 -17.69
CA TRP A 392 -23.57 34.38 -18.86
C TRP A 392 -24.43 35.65 -18.80
N LEU A 393 -24.95 36.00 -17.62
CA LEU A 393 -25.83 37.16 -17.43
C LEU A 393 -25.08 38.50 -17.33
N TYR A 394 -23.88 38.52 -16.73
CA TYR A 394 -23.13 39.74 -16.42
C TYR A 394 -21.83 39.86 -17.22
N PRO A 395 -21.45 41.07 -17.66
CA PRO A 395 -20.21 41.29 -18.39
C PRO A 395 -18.97 40.96 -17.56
N VAL A 396 -17.92 40.49 -18.24
CA VAL A 396 -16.63 40.16 -17.62
C VAL A 396 -15.79 41.42 -17.43
N ASP A 397 -15.51 41.75 -16.18
CA ASP A 397 -14.71 42.91 -15.79
C ASP A 397 -13.24 42.51 -15.59
N LYS A 398 -12.36 43.08 -16.40
CA LYS A 398 -10.90 42.81 -16.42
C LYS A 398 -10.13 43.62 -15.37
N SER A 399 -10.72 44.68 -14.84
CA SER A 399 -10.11 45.54 -13.82
C SER A 399 -10.22 44.92 -12.41
N ARG A 400 -11.21 44.05 -12.20
CA ARG A 400 -11.46 43.39 -10.93
C ARG A 400 -10.42 42.30 -10.64
N VAL A 401 -9.94 42.32 -9.41
CA VAL A 401 -9.08 41.28 -8.86
C VAL A 401 -9.91 39.99 -8.73
N ASN A 402 -9.46 38.92 -9.38
CA ASN A 402 -10.08 37.61 -9.32
C ASN A 402 -9.73 36.85 -8.02
N GLU A 403 -10.30 35.65 -7.84
CA GLU A 403 -10.08 34.79 -6.65
C GLU A 403 -8.59 34.45 -6.40
N TYR A 404 -7.73 34.61 -7.41
CA TYR A 404 -6.28 34.34 -7.35
C TYR A 404 -5.44 35.61 -7.10
N GLY A 405 -6.10 36.76 -6.91
CA GLY A 405 -5.44 38.03 -6.68
C GLY A 405 -4.85 38.65 -7.95
N GLU A 406 -5.39 38.34 -9.14
CA GLU A 406 -4.94 38.91 -10.42
C GLU A 406 -6.02 39.86 -10.99
N SER A 407 -5.62 41.06 -11.44
CA SER A 407 -6.40 41.91 -12.35
C SER A 407 -5.59 42.16 -13.63
N TYR A 408 -6.25 42.23 -14.78
CA TYR A 408 -5.57 42.32 -16.08
C TYR A 408 -5.00 43.71 -16.39
N GLU A 409 -5.29 44.73 -15.57
CA GLU A 409 -4.86 46.11 -15.77
C GLU A 409 -3.59 46.53 -15.00
N GLU A 410 -2.92 45.63 -14.27
CA GLU A 410 -1.56 45.92 -13.78
C GLU A 410 -0.58 45.98 -14.97
N LYS A 411 -0.52 47.14 -15.64
CA LYS A 411 0.53 47.47 -16.60
C LYS A 411 1.90 47.16 -15.95
N PRO A 412 2.82 46.45 -16.63
CA PRO A 412 4.16 46.27 -16.11
C PRO A 412 4.77 47.66 -15.94
N LYS A 413 5.13 48.05 -14.71
CA LYS A 413 5.91 49.26 -14.48
C LYS A 413 7.15 49.16 -15.36
N LYS A 414 7.21 49.98 -16.42
CA LYS A 414 8.42 50.18 -17.22
C LYS A 414 9.57 50.41 -16.24
N LYS A 415 10.63 49.62 -16.37
CA LYS A 415 11.90 49.90 -15.68
C LYS A 415 12.23 51.35 -16.00
N ALA A 416 12.29 52.20 -14.98
CA ALA A 416 12.90 53.51 -15.13
C ALA A 416 14.36 53.25 -15.50
N HIS A 417 14.74 53.60 -16.73
CA HIS A 417 16.15 53.77 -17.07
C HIS A 417 16.69 54.83 -16.11
N ARG A 418 17.69 54.45 -15.31
CA ARG A 418 18.61 55.41 -14.72
C ARG A 418 19.56 55.80 -15.85
N GLU A 419 19.48 57.04 -16.28
CA GLU A 419 20.61 57.74 -16.89
C GLU A 419 21.70 57.97 -15.83
#